data_AF-A0A2A9HK63-F1
#
_entry.id   AF-A0A2A9HK63-F1
#
_cell.length_a   1.000
_cell.length_b   1.000
_cell.length_c   1.000
_cell.angle_alpha   90.00
_cell.angle_beta   90.00
_cell.angle_gamma   90.00
#
_symmetry.space_group_name_H-M   'P 1'
#
loop_
_entity.id
_entity.type
_entity.pdbx_description
1 polymer ?
#
loop_
_entity_poly.entity_id
_entity_poly.type
_entity_poly.pdbx_seq_one_letter_code
_entity_poly.pdbx_strand_id
1 'polypeptide(L)'
;MTHKALFGGMFLSMNTAMHSGFAARAPGWAPDPITDQRIAIMILWLAGNIIFVAALAAIVVGWIRYEARNQRRIDRRLALQREVERRRRAALEQVFHRPI
;
A
#
# COMPACT_ATOMS: atom_id res chain seq x y z
N MET A 1 -6.70 -10.28 15.09
CA MET A 1 -5.23 -10.21 14.96
C MET A 1 -4.84 -10.65 13.55
N THR A 2 -4.03 -9.88 12.84
CA THR A 2 -3.51 -10.31 11.53
C THR A 2 -2.51 -11.46 11.73
N HIS A 3 -2.52 -12.47 10.86
CA HIS A 3 -1.66 -13.66 10.95
C HIS A 3 -0.18 -13.33 11.23
N LYS A 4 0.34 -12.24 10.66
CA LYS A 4 1.72 -11.77 10.84
C LYS A 4 2.07 -11.36 12.28
N ALA A 5 1.11 -10.81 13.03
CA ALA A 5 1.31 -10.47 14.44
C ALA A 5 1.33 -11.74 15.33
N LEU A 6 0.55 -12.76 14.97
CA LEU A 6 0.55 -14.05 15.64
C LEU A 6 1.90 -14.77 15.48
N PHE A 7 2.51 -14.73 14.29
CA PHE A 7 3.85 -15.31 14.07
C PHE A 7 4.89 -14.65 14.96
N GLY A 8 4.96 -13.31 15.00
CA GLY A 8 5.89 -12.59 15.88
C GLY A 8 5.69 -12.97 17.35
N GLY A 9 4.44 -12.99 17.83
CA GLY A 9 4.11 -13.39 19.20
C GLY A 9 4.50 -14.83 19.50
N MET A 10 4.20 -15.78 18.61
CA MET A 10 4.57 -17.19 18.76
C MET A 10 6.08 -17.37 18.89
N PHE A 11 6.84 -16.80 17.97
CA PHE A 11 8.29 -16.96 17.93
C PHE A 11 8.98 -16.28 19.13
N LEU A 12 8.48 -15.14 19.59
CA LEU A 12 8.96 -14.49 20.81
C LEU A 12 8.60 -15.27 22.08
N SER A 13 7.46 -15.97 22.08
CA SER A 13 7.00 -16.80 23.20
C SER A 13 7.68 -18.17 23.31
N MET A 14 8.53 -18.54 22.35
CA MET A 14 9.27 -19.80 22.39
C MET A 14 10.22 -19.84 23.59
N ASN A 15 10.29 -21.00 24.24
CA ASN A 15 11.18 -21.27 25.37
C ASN A 15 12.35 -22.20 25.02
N THR A 16 12.37 -22.72 23.79
CA THR A 16 13.44 -23.58 23.28
C THR A 16 13.89 -23.07 21.92
N ALA A 17 15.19 -23.17 21.66
CA ALA A 17 15.75 -22.82 20.36
C ALA A 17 15.20 -23.76 19.28
N MET A 18 14.88 -23.21 18.10
CA MET A 18 14.34 -23.98 16.97
C MET A 18 15.30 -25.09 16.51
N HIS A 19 16.60 -24.85 16.63
CA HIS A 19 17.62 -25.82 16.27
C HIS A 19 18.49 -26.17 17.49
N SER A 20 17.98 -27.09 18.31
CA SER A 20 18.66 -27.59 19.50
C SER A 20 20.08 -28.11 19.22
N GLY A 21 20.31 -28.75 18.07
CA GLY A 21 21.64 -29.23 17.68
C GLY A 21 22.65 -28.14 17.33
N PHE A 22 22.19 -26.96 16.87
CA PHE A 22 23.08 -25.80 16.69
C PHE A 22 23.27 -25.07 18.01
N ALA A 23 22.20 -24.94 18.81
CA ALA A 23 22.26 -24.39 20.16
C ALA A 23 23.26 -25.13 21.05
N ALA A 24 23.28 -26.47 21.00
CA ALA A 24 24.20 -27.31 21.78
C ALA A 24 25.67 -27.19 21.34
N ARG A 25 25.92 -26.65 20.13
CA ARG A 25 27.27 -26.45 19.56
C ARG A 25 27.62 -24.96 19.46
N ALA A 26 26.84 -24.09 20.10
CA ALA A 26 27.11 -22.67 20.10
C ALA A 26 28.48 -22.40 20.75
N PRO A 27 29.32 -21.51 20.17
CA PRO A 27 30.56 -21.11 20.79
C PRO A 27 30.32 -20.46 22.17
N GLY A 28 31.22 -20.65 23.13
CA GLY A 28 31.04 -20.10 24.49
C GLY A 28 31.02 -18.58 24.59
N TRP A 29 31.44 -17.86 23.55
CA TRP A 29 31.35 -16.41 23.44
C TRP A 29 30.00 -15.94 22.87
N ALA A 30 29.22 -16.85 22.27
CA ALA A 30 27.95 -16.51 21.63
C ALA A 30 26.88 -16.22 22.69
N PRO A 31 25.89 -15.36 22.37
CA PRO A 31 24.72 -15.19 23.21
C PRO A 31 23.99 -16.52 23.41
N ASP A 32 23.22 -16.59 24.50
CA ASP A 32 22.32 -17.70 24.71
C ASP A 32 21.43 -17.95 23.46
N PRO A 33 21.29 -19.20 22.97
CA PRO A 33 20.61 -19.49 21.71
C PRO A 33 19.15 -19.03 21.64
N ILE A 34 18.41 -19.01 22.75
CA ILE A 34 17.03 -18.50 22.71
C ILE A 34 17.02 -16.98 22.60
N THR A 35 17.99 -16.32 23.20
CA THR A 35 18.16 -14.86 23.14
C THR A 35 18.54 -14.41 21.73
N ASP A 36 19.51 -15.08 21.08
CA ASP A 36 19.91 -14.80 19.69
C ASP A 36 18.74 -14.93 18.72
N GLN A 37 17.97 -16.03 18.84
CA GLN A 37 16.80 -16.27 18.00
C GLN A 37 15.76 -15.15 18.13
N ARG A 38 15.42 -14.74 19.36
CA ARG A 38 14.43 -13.68 19.63
C ARG A 38 14.86 -12.35 19.01
N ILE A 39 16.15 -12.01 19.10
CA ILE A 39 16.71 -10.81 18.46
C ILE A 39 16.58 -10.91 16.94
N ALA A 40 16.97 -12.05 16.35
CA ALA A 40 16.86 -12.27 14.91
C ALA A 40 15.42 -12.12 14.40
N ILE A 41 14.44 -12.71 15.12
CA ILE A 41 13.02 -12.58 14.82
C ILE A 41 12.58 -11.12 14.90
N MET A 42 13.00 -10.39 15.94
CA MET A 42 12.63 -9.00 16.13
C MET A 42 13.18 -8.10 15.02
N ILE A 43 14.44 -8.31 14.61
CA ILE A 43 15.07 -7.61 13.49
C ILE A 43 14.32 -7.90 12.19
N LEU A 44 14.10 -9.18 11.87
CA LEU A 44 13.36 -9.60 10.68
C LEU A 44 11.97 -8.98 10.64
N TRP A 45 11.25 -9.04 11.76
CA TRP A 45 9.90 -8.52 11.88
C TRP A 45 9.87 -7.01 11.69
N LEU A 46 10.75 -6.26 12.36
CA LEU A 46 10.80 -4.81 12.27
C LEU A 46 11.17 -4.35 10.84
N ALA A 47 12.22 -4.92 10.27
CA ALA A 47 12.67 -4.61 8.90
C ALA A 47 11.55 -4.90 7.89
N GLY A 48 10.90 -6.05 8.00
CA GLY A 48 9.80 -6.42 7.12
C GLY A 48 8.58 -5.49 7.24
N ASN A 49 8.31 -4.93 8.42
CA ASN A 49 7.25 -3.93 8.58
C ASN A 49 7.62 -2.59 7.95
N ILE A 50 8.87 -2.13 8.13
CA ILE A 50 9.34 -0.88 7.53
C ILE A 50 9.23 -0.96 6.00
N ILE A 51 9.73 -2.05 5.41
CA ILE A 51 9.65 -2.26 3.95
C ILE A 51 8.19 -2.33 3.48
N PHE A 52 7.33 -3.07 4.19
CA PHE A 52 5.92 -3.20 3.84
C PHE A 52 5.19 -1.85 3.87
N VAL A 53 5.37 -1.07 4.94
CA VAL A 53 4.76 0.27 5.07
C VAL A 53 5.29 1.22 4.00
N ALA A 54 6.59 1.20 3.72
CA ALA A 54 7.19 2.03 2.68
C ALA A 54 6.63 1.67 1.29
N ALA A 55 6.49 0.38 0.97
CA ALA A 55 5.90 -0.09 -0.28
C ALA A 55 4.42 0.31 -0.39
N LEU A 56 3.64 0.14 0.69
CA LEU A 56 2.23 0.55 0.73
C LEU A 56 2.09 2.06 0.51
N ALA A 57 2.90 2.87 1.18
CA ALA A 57 2.93 4.31 0.99
C ALA A 57 3.29 4.69 -0.45
N ALA A 58 4.29 4.04 -1.04
CA ALA A 58 4.67 4.26 -2.43
C ALA A 58 3.53 3.94 -3.41
N ILE A 59 2.81 2.84 -3.19
CA ILE A 59 1.64 2.45 -3.99
C ILE A 59 0.53 3.49 -3.86
N VAL A 60 0.19 3.91 -2.63
CA VAL A 60 -0.86 4.92 -2.39
C VAL A 60 -0.51 6.25 -3.05
N VAL A 61 0.73 6.72 -2.89
CA VAL A 61 1.21 7.95 -3.54
C VAL A 61 1.19 7.81 -5.07
N GLY A 62 1.63 6.66 -5.59
CA GLY A 62 1.55 6.35 -7.02
C GLY A 62 0.13 6.39 -7.55
N TRP A 63 -0.80 5.80 -6.81
CA TRP A 63 -2.23 5.77 -7.14
C TRP A 63 -2.86 7.16 -7.11
N ILE A 64 -2.61 7.97 -6.08
CA ILE A 64 -3.10 9.36 -6.00
C ILE A 64 -2.61 10.19 -7.20
N ARG A 65 -1.33 10.05 -7.56
CA ARG A 65 -0.74 10.75 -8.71
C ARG A 65 -1.35 10.27 -10.03
N TYR A 66 -1.63 8.97 -10.14
CA TYR A 66 -2.33 8.42 -11.29
C TYR A 66 -3.75 8.98 -11.40
N GLU A 67 -4.49 8.98 -10.29
CA GLU A 67 -5.88 9.46 -10.26
C GLU A 67 -5.96 10.94 -10.61
N ALA A 68 -5.07 11.79 -10.06
CA ALA A 68 -5.01 13.21 -10.40
C ALA A 68 -4.79 13.47 -11.91
N ARG A 69 -4.01 12.61 -12.59
CA ARG A 69 -3.83 12.71 -14.05
C ARG A 69 -5.06 12.23 -14.80
N ASN A 70 -5.69 11.17 -14.32
CA ASN A 70 -6.89 10.61 -14.92
C ASN A 70 -8.10 11.58 -14.81
N GLN A 71 -8.32 12.14 -13.62
CA GLN A 71 -9.33 13.17 -13.34
C GLN A 71 -9.22 14.34 -14.32
N ARG A 72 -8.01 14.91 -14.50
CA ARG A 72 -7.77 16.00 -15.47
C ARG A 72 -8.15 15.64 -16.91
N ARG A 73 -7.94 14.39 -17.31
CA ARG A 73 -8.33 13.91 -18.66
C ARG A 73 -9.84 13.79 -18.78
N ILE A 74 -10.50 13.27 -17.76
CA ILE A 74 -11.96 13.13 -17.70
C ILE A 74 -12.63 14.50 -17.70
N ASP A 75 -12.17 15.43 -16.85
CA ASP A 75 -12.70 16.79 -16.74
C ASP A 75 -12.66 17.54 -18.07
N ARG A 76 -11.55 17.43 -18.82
CA ARG A 76 -11.44 18.03 -20.17
C ARG A 76 -12.45 17.46 -21.14
N ARG A 77 -12.66 16.14 -21.13
CA ARG A 77 -13.65 15.49 -22.01
C ARG A 77 -15.07 15.93 -21.66
N LEU A 78 -15.39 15.99 -20.37
CA LEU A 78 -16.69 16.46 -19.88
C LEU A 78 -16.92 17.94 -20.21
N ALA A 79 -15.89 18.80 -20.11
CA ALA A 79 -15.99 20.20 -20.49
C ALA A 79 -16.34 20.37 -21.98
N LEU A 80 -15.65 19.64 -22.86
CA LEU A 80 -15.93 19.66 -24.30
C LEU A 80 -17.36 19.17 -24.61
N GLN A 81 -17.81 18.09 -23.97
CA GLN A 81 -19.18 17.58 -24.14
C GLN A 81 -20.23 18.62 -23.71
N ARG A 82 -20.02 19.28 -22.56
CA ARG A 82 -20.91 20.34 -22.07
C ARG A 82 -20.96 21.53 -23.03
N GLU A 83 -19.85 21.91 -23.65
CA GLU A 83 -19.83 22.98 -24.65
C GLU A 83 -20.62 22.61 -25.91
N VAL A 84 -20.46 21.38 -26.42
CA VAL A 84 -21.22 20.88 -27.57
C VAL A 84 -22.72 20.86 -27.25
N GLU A 85 -23.12 20.39 -26.07
CA GLU A 85 -24.52 20.42 -25.65
C GLU A 85 -25.08 21.84 -25.55
N ARG A 86 -24.32 22.79 -24.99
CA ARG A 86 -24.73 24.20 -24.92
C ARG A 86 -24.93 24.79 -26.31
N ARG A 87 -24.01 24.56 -27.25
CA ARG A 87 -24.13 25.01 -28.64
C ARG A 87 -25.35 24.40 -29.32
N ARG A 88 -25.60 23.11 -29.10
CA ARG A 88 -26.77 22.41 -29.65
C ARG A 88 -28.08 23.01 -29.12
N ARG A 89 -28.17 23.30 -27.81
CA ARG A 89 -29.33 23.97 -27.21
C ARG A 89 -29.55 25.37 -27.77
N ALA A 90 -28.50 26.19 -27.85
CA ALA A 90 -28.60 27.53 -28.43
C ALA A 90 -29.03 27.51 -29.91
N ALA A 91 -28.53 26.55 -30.70
CA ALA A 91 -28.94 26.37 -32.09
C ALA A 91 -30.43 25.98 -32.21
N LEU A 92 -30.93 25.12 -31.32
CA LEU A 92 -32.36 24.77 -31.28
C LEU A 92 -33.21 26.00 -30.93
N GLU A 93 -32.84 26.76 -29.90
CA GLU A 93 -33.55 27.99 -29.50
C GLU A 93 -33.62 29.01 -30.66
N GLN A 94 -32.53 29.20 -31.42
CA GLN A 94 -32.53 30.06 -32.60
C GLN A 94 -33.48 29.59 -33.71
N VAL A 95 -33.61 28.28 -33.92
CA VAL A 95 -34.54 27.71 -34.91
C VAL A 95 -36.00 27.97 -34.50
N PHE A 96 -36.32 27.85 -33.20
CA PHE A 96 -37.68 28.07 -32.70
C PHE A 96 -38.09 29.55 -32.61
N HIS A 97 -37.16 30.50 -32.66
CA HIS A 97 -37.44 31.95 -32.57
C HIS A 97 -37.42 32.70 -33.91
N ARG A 98 -37.32 32.02 -35.06
CA ARG A 98 -37.50 32.69 -36.36
C ARG A 98 -38.99 33.05 -36.56
N PRO A 99 -39.36 34.34 -36.70
CA PRO A 99 -40.69 34.71 -37.15
C PRO A 99 -40.87 34.28 -38.62
N ILE A 100 -42.01 33.66 -38.90
CA ILE A 100 -42.47 33.29 -40.25
C ILE A 100 -42.89 34.54 -41.01
#